data_AF-A0A4U9VQ81-F1
#
_entry.id   AF-A0A4U9VQ81-F1
#
_cell.length_a   1.000
_cell.length_b   1.000
_cell.length_c   1.000
_cell.angle_alpha   90.00
_cell.angle_beta   90.00
_cell.angle_gamma   90.00
#
_symmetry.space_group_name_H-M   'P 1'
#
loop_
_entity.id
_entity.type
_entity.pdbx_description
1 polymer ?
#
loop_
_entity_poly.entity_id
_entity_poly.type
_entity_poly.pdbx_seq_one_letter_code
_entity_poly.pdbx_strand_id
1 'polypeptide(L)'
;MKTNEKNIFYVIAICFVSMLSSCKKDGGWMHPVPSDPDPVKLAIADSVQTFRVTPSASTEADRMQFRGNHNDMQATGFYVAPNSTITVTVKVNAGTTGARLAIGTPFRDNIRPVRQYLDLQPGTQSFTVDQYGGLVYVIYTANNYTTTGEIELTFGDGFIPVPYFQKGKQHMVNGLRHWTHLRTLLQMWCFLPTVQLWWPTWMKLFFIRGRINS
;
A
#
# COMPACT_ATOMS: atom_id res chain seq x y z
N MET A 1 11.36 -46.97 70.84
CA MET A 1 11.92 -47.04 69.47
C MET A 1 11.25 -45.93 68.68
N LYS A 2 12.03 -44.92 68.26
CA LYS A 2 11.52 -43.62 67.79
C LYS A 2 11.31 -43.68 66.28
N THR A 3 10.07 -43.81 65.83
CA THR A 3 9.72 -43.93 64.41
C THR A 3 9.92 -42.59 63.71
N ASN A 4 10.65 -42.62 62.59
CA ASN A 4 11.27 -41.47 61.96
C ASN A 4 10.29 -40.77 61.01
N GLU A 5 9.70 -39.65 61.44
CA GLU A 5 8.65 -38.87 60.76
C GLU A 5 9.09 -38.19 59.44
N LYS A 6 10.34 -38.36 59.01
CA LYS A 6 10.91 -37.64 57.86
C LYS A 6 10.63 -38.29 56.49
N ASN A 7 10.16 -39.55 56.46
CA ASN A 7 9.91 -40.27 55.20
C ASN A 7 8.50 -40.08 54.64
N ILE A 8 7.53 -39.59 55.42
CA ILE A 8 6.15 -39.38 54.95
C ILE A 8 6.01 -38.14 54.08
N PHE A 9 6.75 -37.07 54.38
CA PHE A 9 6.70 -35.83 53.59
C PHE A 9 7.27 -35.98 52.17
N TYR A 10 8.29 -36.83 51.98
CA TYR A 10 8.86 -37.08 50.64
C TYR A 10 7.93 -37.87 49.72
N VAL A 11 7.15 -38.80 50.26
CA VAL A 11 6.20 -39.61 49.46
C VAL A 11 5.02 -38.75 48.98
N ILE A 12 4.52 -37.84 49.83
CA ILE A 12 3.43 -36.92 49.46
C ILE A 12 3.88 -35.93 48.38
N ALA A 13 5.11 -35.42 48.47
CA ALA A 13 5.66 -34.50 47.48
C ALA A 13 5.82 -35.12 46.08
N ILE A 14 6.21 -36.40 46.00
CA ILE A 14 6.38 -37.12 44.72
C ILE A 14 5.03 -37.46 44.07
N CYS A 15 3.98 -37.74 44.86
CA CYS A 15 2.63 -37.95 44.35
C CYS A 15 1.99 -36.66 43.78
N PHE A 16 2.30 -35.48 44.33
CA PHE A 16 1.76 -34.22 43.81
C PHE A 16 2.39 -33.78 42.49
N VAL A 17 3.67 -34.07 42.25
CA VAL A 17 4.36 -33.69 41.00
C VAL A 17 3.91 -34.55 39.81
N SER A 18 3.49 -35.80 40.04
CA SER A 18 3.02 -36.69 38.97
C SER A 18 1.58 -36.42 38.50
N MET A 19 0.78 -35.68 39.27
CA MET A 19 -0.60 -35.33 38.88
C MET A 19 -0.72 -34.11 37.96
N LEU A 20 0.36 -33.36 37.70
CA LEU A 20 0.34 -32.15 36.85
C LEU A 20 0.85 -32.35 35.42
N SER A 21 1.21 -33.57 35.01
CA SER A 21 1.76 -33.85 33.66
C SER A 21 0.79 -34.54 32.69
N SER A 22 -0.52 -34.50 32.95
CA SER A 22 -1.53 -35.01 32.00
C SER A 22 -2.21 -33.87 31.24
N CYS A 23 -1.43 -33.13 30.44
CA CYS A 23 -2.00 -32.39 29.32
C CYS A 23 -2.38 -33.41 28.25
N LYS A 24 -3.64 -33.84 28.25
CA LYS A 24 -4.21 -34.44 27.05
C LYS A 24 -4.08 -33.39 25.94
N LYS A 25 -3.22 -33.67 24.96
CA LYS A 25 -3.28 -33.01 23.66
C LYS A 25 -4.57 -33.50 23.02
N ASP A 26 -5.69 -32.87 23.37
CA ASP A 26 -6.91 -33.04 22.62
C ASP A 26 -6.55 -32.68 21.19
N GLY A 27 -6.59 -33.69 20.33
CA GLY A 27 -6.48 -33.55 18.89
C GLY A 27 -7.67 -32.71 18.46
N GLY A 28 -7.54 -31.40 18.63
CA GLY A 28 -8.48 -30.42 18.13
C GLY A 28 -8.66 -30.75 16.67
N TRP A 29 -9.89 -31.05 16.31
CA TRP A 29 -10.33 -31.15 14.94
C TRP A 29 -10.02 -29.80 14.30
N MET A 30 -8.84 -29.69 13.69
CA MET A 30 -8.55 -28.62 12.77
C MET A 30 -9.54 -28.82 11.63
N HIS A 31 -10.63 -28.06 11.64
CA HIS A 31 -11.41 -27.86 10.45
C HIS A 31 -10.42 -27.51 9.33
N PRO A 32 -10.42 -28.23 8.20
CA PRO A 32 -9.53 -27.90 7.10
C PRO A 32 -9.74 -26.43 6.78
N VAL A 33 -8.67 -25.64 6.94
CA VAL A 33 -8.64 -24.27 6.44
C VAL A 33 -9.00 -24.38 4.97
N PRO A 34 -10.10 -23.73 4.53
CA PRO A 34 -10.47 -23.75 3.12
C PRO A 34 -9.23 -23.40 2.30
N SER A 35 -8.92 -24.26 1.32
CA SER A 35 -7.84 -24.04 0.37
C SER A 35 -7.87 -22.58 -0.06
N ASP A 36 -6.71 -21.90 0.01
CA ASP A 36 -6.63 -20.51 -0.42
C ASP A 36 -7.29 -20.38 -1.79
N PRO A 37 -8.26 -19.45 -1.97
CA PRO A 37 -8.86 -19.24 -3.27
C PRO A 37 -7.76 -18.93 -4.27
N ASP A 38 -7.93 -19.42 -5.50
CA ASP A 38 -7.02 -19.27 -6.63
C ASP A 38 -6.32 -17.90 -6.63
N PRO A 39 -5.03 -17.82 -7.02
CA PRO A 39 -4.26 -16.59 -6.97
C PRO A 39 -5.02 -15.48 -7.68
N VAL A 40 -5.56 -14.56 -6.89
CA VAL A 40 -6.29 -13.40 -7.37
C VAL A 40 -5.31 -12.60 -8.22
N LYS A 41 -5.53 -12.60 -9.53
CA LYS A 41 -4.78 -11.79 -10.48
C LYS A 41 -4.83 -10.33 -10.02
N LEU A 42 -3.66 -9.79 -9.65
CA LEU A 42 -3.53 -8.41 -9.20
C LEU A 42 -4.08 -7.48 -10.27
N ALA A 43 -4.84 -6.46 -9.84
CA ALA A 43 -5.35 -5.45 -10.75
C ALA A 43 -4.16 -4.61 -11.26
N ILE A 44 -3.74 -4.90 -12.48
CA ILE A 44 -2.75 -4.15 -13.25
C ILE A 44 -3.50 -2.99 -13.91
N ALA A 45 -2.89 -1.80 -13.90
CA ALA A 45 -3.46 -0.64 -14.56
C ALA A 45 -3.53 -0.83 -16.08
N ASP A 46 -4.64 -0.43 -16.68
CA ASP A 46 -4.77 -0.39 -18.14
C ASP A 46 -3.82 0.66 -18.72
N SER A 47 -3.17 0.33 -19.85
CA SER A 47 -2.28 1.27 -20.55
C SER A 47 -3.04 2.45 -21.16
N VAL A 48 -4.33 2.29 -21.44
CA VAL A 48 -5.21 3.35 -21.93
C VAL A 48 -6.23 3.66 -20.85
N GLN A 49 -6.30 4.94 -20.44
CA GLN A 49 -7.21 5.38 -19.39
C GLN A 49 -7.92 6.68 -19.79
N THR A 50 -9.23 6.71 -19.56
CA THR A 50 -10.06 7.89 -19.82
C THR A 50 -10.26 8.69 -18.53
N PHE A 51 -10.06 10.00 -18.61
CA PHE A 51 -10.23 10.94 -17.52
C PHE A 51 -11.22 12.01 -17.90
N ARG A 52 -12.04 12.41 -16.92
CA ARG A 52 -13.01 13.51 -17.05
C ARG A 52 -12.57 14.67 -16.17
N VAL A 53 -12.86 15.89 -16.63
CA VAL A 53 -12.62 17.09 -15.82
C VAL A 53 -13.38 16.99 -14.52
N THR A 54 -12.70 17.25 -13.41
CA THR A 54 -13.32 17.45 -12.10
C THR A 54 -13.13 18.88 -11.63
N PRO A 55 -13.99 19.40 -10.72
CA PRO A 55 -13.70 20.66 -10.03
C PRO A 55 -12.34 20.59 -9.33
N SER A 56 -11.61 21.70 -9.30
CA SER A 56 -10.34 21.80 -8.58
C SER A 56 -10.55 21.85 -7.07
N ALA A 57 -9.51 21.48 -6.32
CA ALA A 57 -9.50 21.52 -4.86
C ALA A 57 -9.80 22.92 -4.33
N SER A 58 -9.36 23.98 -5.02
CA SER A 58 -9.69 25.35 -4.65
C SER A 58 -11.19 25.63 -4.84
N THR A 59 -11.78 25.18 -5.95
CA THR A 59 -13.22 25.33 -6.21
C THR A 59 -14.08 24.57 -5.19
N GLU A 60 -13.64 23.40 -4.74
CA GLU A 60 -14.31 22.67 -3.66
C GLU A 60 -14.08 23.31 -2.28
N ALA A 61 -12.88 23.81 -2.01
CA ALA A 61 -12.55 24.52 -0.78
C ALA A 61 -13.44 25.78 -0.61
N ASP A 62 -13.61 26.55 -1.69
CA ASP A 62 -14.49 27.72 -1.72
C ASP A 62 -15.95 27.32 -1.50
N ARG A 63 -16.44 26.25 -2.15
CA ARG A 63 -17.81 25.76 -1.96
C ARG A 63 -18.07 25.30 -0.53
N MET A 64 -17.10 24.62 0.09
CA MET A 64 -17.22 24.09 1.45
C MET A 64 -16.85 25.11 2.54
N GLN A 65 -16.34 26.29 2.17
CA GLN A 65 -15.76 27.27 3.08
C GLN A 65 -14.69 26.66 3.99
N PHE A 66 -13.96 25.66 3.48
CA PHE A 66 -12.97 24.89 4.24
C PHE A 66 -11.56 25.24 3.76
N ARG A 67 -10.72 25.75 4.67
CA ARG A 67 -9.38 26.27 4.35
C ARG A 67 -8.27 25.20 4.38
N GLY A 68 -8.58 23.98 3.92
CA GLY A 68 -7.62 22.88 3.86
C GLY A 68 -7.01 22.70 2.47
N ASN A 69 -5.72 22.40 2.41
CA ASN A 69 -5.05 22.05 1.15
C ASN A 69 -5.48 20.64 0.72
N HIS A 70 -6.39 20.54 -0.24
CA HIS A 70 -6.75 19.27 -0.87
C HIS A 70 -5.87 18.98 -2.09
N ASN A 71 -5.79 17.70 -2.47
CA ASN A 71 -4.99 17.26 -3.60
C ASN A 71 -5.90 16.90 -4.80
N ASP A 72 -5.58 17.43 -5.97
CA ASP A 72 -6.30 17.21 -7.24
C ASP A 72 -5.81 15.99 -8.04
N MET A 73 -4.94 15.19 -7.42
CA MET A 73 -4.29 14.06 -8.08
C MET A 73 -5.20 12.84 -8.16
N GLN A 74 -5.41 12.36 -9.39
CA GLN A 74 -6.09 11.11 -9.70
C GLN A 74 -5.04 10.01 -9.92
N ALA A 75 -5.17 8.88 -9.23
CA ALA A 75 -4.21 7.79 -9.31
C ALA A 75 -4.34 7.02 -10.62
N THR A 76 -3.20 6.75 -11.28
CA THR A 76 -3.15 6.00 -12.55
C THR A 76 -2.78 4.53 -12.40
N GLY A 77 -2.14 4.16 -11.28
CA GLY A 77 -1.59 2.82 -11.08
C GLY A 77 -0.27 2.57 -11.79
N PHE A 78 0.46 3.62 -12.20
CA PHE A 78 1.81 3.50 -12.75
C PHE A 78 2.88 4.09 -11.81
N TYR A 79 4.06 3.52 -11.91
CA TYR A 79 5.32 4.00 -11.34
C TYR A 79 6.30 4.29 -12.46
N VAL A 80 7.17 5.27 -12.26
CA VAL A 80 8.26 5.58 -13.19
C VAL A 80 9.58 5.61 -12.43
N ALA A 81 10.61 5.04 -13.06
CA ALA A 81 11.94 4.97 -12.49
C ALA A 81 12.64 6.34 -12.56
N PRO A 82 13.54 6.66 -11.62
CA PRO A 82 14.31 7.90 -11.66
C PRO A 82 15.19 7.96 -12.92
N ASN A 83 15.37 9.17 -13.47
CA ASN A 83 16.17 9.46 -14.67
C ASN A 83 15.78 8.66 -15.92
N SER A 84 14.56 8.10 -15.95
CA SER A 84 14.04 7.38 -17.11
C SER A 84 13.38 8.32 -18.11
N THR A 85 13.21 7.87 -19.35
CA THR A 85 12.38 8.55 -20.34
C THR A 85 11.02 7.86 -20.40
N ILE A 86 9.95 8.66 -20.38
CA ILE A 86 8.58 8.18 -20.46
C ILE A 86 7.90 8.73 -21.71
N THR A 87 6.96 7.96 -22.27
CA THR A 87 6.18 8.39 -23.43
C THR A 87 4.68 8.31 -23.12
N VAL A 88 3.99 9.44 -23.27
CA VAL A 88 2.53 9.54 -23.08
C VAL A 88 1.87 10.05 -24.36
N THR A 89 0.74 9.47 -24.72
CA THR A 89 -0.09 9.98 -25.82
C THR A 89 -1.40 10.51 -25.26
N VAL A 90 -1.73 11.75 -25.61
CA VAL A 90 -2.94 12.42 -25.17
C VAL A 90 -3.88 12.62 -26.34
N LYS A 91 -5.07 12.06 -26.21
CA LYS A 91 -6.18 12.30 -27.13
C LYS A 91 -7.26 13.08 -26.39
N VAL A 92 -7.60 14.25 -26.92
CA VAL A 92 -8.69 15.06 -26.38
C VAL A 92 -10.00 14.58 -27.03
N ASN A 93 -10.89 14.00 -26.22
CA ASN A 93 -12.21 13.58 -26.67
C ASN A 93 -13.20 14.75 -26.63
N ALA A 94 -13.10 15.60 -25.60
CA ALA A 94 -13.94 16.79 -25.43
C ALA A 94 -13.29 17.86 -24.55
N GLY A 95 -13.66 19.12 -24.77
CA GLY A 95 -13.20 20.27 -23.99
C GLY A 95 -11.82 20.81 -24.40
N THR A 96 -11.38 21.86 -23.70
CA THR A 96 -10.11 22.56 -23.97
C THR A 96 -9.22 22.68 -22.73
N THR A 97 -9.65 22.09 -21.61
CA THR A 97 -8.89 22.12 -20.36
C THR A 97 -7.55 21.39 -20.53
N GLY A 98 -6.47 22.02 -20.06
CA GLY A 98 -5.15 21.38 -20.03
C GLY A 98 -5.04 20.35 -18.92
N ALA A 99 -4.41 19.22 -19.20
CA ALA A 99 -4.11 18.18 -18.22
C ALA A 99 -2.63 18.21 -17.86
N ARG A 100 -2.30 17.69 -16.67
CA ARG A 100 -0.91 17.61 -16.18
C ARG A 100 -0.64 16.25 -15.57
N LEU A 101 0.56 15.72 -15.78
CA LEU A 101 1.07 14.59 -15.01
C LEU A 101 1.79 15.12 -13.77
N ALA A 102 1.59 14.45 -12.64
CA ALA A 102 2.39 14.63 -11.45
C ALA A 102 3.10 13.31 -11.12
N ILE A 103 4.42 13.37 -11.03
CA ILE A 103 5.28 12.23 -10.71
C ILE A 103 5.88 12.46 -9.32
N GLY A 104 5.69 11.49 -8.43
CA GLY A 104 6.22 11.52 -7.07
C GLY A 104 5.18 11.14 -6.03
N THR A 105 5.62 10.67 -4.86
CA THR A 105 4.69 10.25 -3.79
C THR A 105 4.39 11.41 -2.84
N PRO A 106 3.11 11.71 -2.55
CA PRO A 106 2.74 12.68 -1.52
C PRO A 106 3.34 12.30 -0.15
N PHE A 107 4.07 13.22 0.49
CA PHE A 107 4.39 13.20 1.93
C PHE A 107 5.17 11.99 2.47
N ARG A 108 6.05 11.39 1.67
CA ARG A 108 6.88 10.28 2.19
C ARG A 108 7.99 10.75 3.15
N ASP A 109 8.56 11.93 2.92
CA ASP A 109 9.70 12.43 3.69
C ASP A 109 9.53 13.93 3.98
N ASN A 110 9.82 14.34 5.22
CA ASN A 110 9.63 15.70 5.74
C ASN A 110 10.58 16.75 5.11
N ILE A 111 11.30 16.38 4.04
CA ILE A 111 12.35 17.17 3.37
C ILE A 111 11.94 17.44 1.90
N ARG A 112 10.72 17.98 1.72
CA ARG A 112 10.12 18.48 0.46
C ARG A 112 9.23 17.45 -0.25
N PRO A 113 8.01 17.85 -0.70
CA PRO A 113 7.29 17.10 -1.71
C PRO A 113 7.96 17.38 -3.06
N VAL A 114 9.04 16.66 -3.40
CA VAL A 114 9.59 16.73 -4.75
C VAL A 114 8.61 16.00 -5.66
N ARG A 115 7.79 16.78 -6.35
CA ARG A 115 6.90 16.30 -7.40
C ARG A 115 7.32 16.99 -8.68
N GLN A 116 7.55 16.20 -9.71
CA GLN A 116 7.72 16.71 -11.05
C GLN A 116 6.33 16.86 -11.66
N TYR A 117 6.03 18.07 -12.15
CA TYR A 117 4.80 18.36 -12.89
C TYR A 117 5.13 18.50 -14.37
N LEU A 118 4.38 17.83 -15.22
CA LEU A 118 4.54 17.84 -16.67
C LEU A 118 3.22 18.26 -17.31
N ASP A 119 3.24 19.37 -18.03
CA ASP A 119 2.06 19.84 -18.76
C ASP A 119 1.85 19.00 -20.02
N LEU A 120 0.64 18.45 -20.16
CA LEU A 120 0.29 17.60 -21.28
C LEU A 120 -0.29 18.43 -22.43
N GLN A 121 0.12 18.08 -23.65
CA GLN A 121 -0.40 18.62 -24.89
C GLN A 121 -1.00 17.48 -25.73
N PRO A 122 -1.98 17.77 -26.60
CA PRO A 122 -2.52 16.76 -27.52
C PRO A 122 -1.41 16.13 -28.39
N GLY A 123 -1.47 14.81 -28.57
CA GLY A 123 -0.48 14.04 -29.32
C GLY A 123 0.46 13.23 -28.43
N THR A 124 1.51 12.66 -29.04
CA THR A 124 2.53 11.86 -28.33
C THR A 124 3.67 12.75 -27.87
N GLN A 125 4.03 12.64 -26.60
CA GLN A 125 5.08 13.41 -25.96
C GLN A 125 6.01 12.49 -25.17
N SER A 126 7.29 12.84 -25.16
CA SER A 126 8.29 12.17 -24.33
C SER A 126 8.88 13.13 -23.31
N PHE A 127 9.05 12.66 -22.08
CA PHE A 127 9.57 13.45 -20.97
C PHE A 127 10.68 12.69 -20.25
N THR A 128 11.66 13.43 -19.74
CA THR A 128 12.69 12.88 -18.85
C THR A 128 12.25 13.03 -17.40
N VAL A 129 12.20 11.92 -16.68
CA VAL A 129 11.85 11.85 -15.26
C VAL A 129 13.02 12.33 -14.42
N ASP A 130 12.73 13.03 -13.33
CA ASP A 130 13.74 13.49 -12.39
C ASP A 130 14.49 12.34 -11.67
N GLN A 131 15.47 12.70 -10.85
CA GLN A 131 16.30 11.75 -10.10
C GLN A 131 15.56 10.96 -9.00
N TYR A 132 14.29 11.27 -8.73
CA TYR A 132 13.52 10.62 -7.68
C TYR A 132 12.52 9.62 -8.24
N GLY A 133 11.93 9.92 -9.41
CA GLY A 133 10.83 9.13 -9.97
C GLY A 133 9.62 9.07 -9.02
N GLY A 134 8.80 8.04 -9.17
CA GLY A 134 7.69 7.81 -8.23
C GLY A 134 6.40 7.39 -8.88
N LEU A 135 5.34 7.45 -8.08
CA LEU A 135 3.98 7.16 -8.52
C LEU A 135 3.47 8.25 -9.47
N VAL A 136 2.70 7.84 -10.45
CA VAL A 136 2.16 8.71 -11.50
C VAL A 136 0.71 9.06 -11.20
N TYR A 137 0.41 10.34 -11.22
CA TYR A 137 -0.92 10.89 -11.04
C TYR A 137 -1.29 11.80 -12.20
N VAL A 138 -2.58 11.90 -12.48
CA VAL A 138 -3.14 12.85 -13.44
C VAL A 138 -3.86 13.95 -12.68
N ILE A 139 -3.60 15.20 -13.08
CA ILE A 139 -4.34 16.37 -12.63
C ILE A 139 -5.09 16.89 -13.84
N TYR A 140 -6.40 16.68 -13.84
CA TYR A 140 -7.29 17.16 -14.89
C TYR A 140 -8.50 17.86 -14.25
N THR A 141 -8.29 19.12 -13.87
CA THR A 141 -9.25 19.88 -13.08
C THR A 141 -9.55 21.25 -13.67
N ALA A 142 -10.71 21.81 -13.31
CA ALA A 142 -11.13 23.16 -13.70
C ALA A 142 -11.59 23.97 -12.49
N ASN A 143 -11.43 25.29 -12.56
CA ASN A 143 -11.77 26.21 -11.46
C ASN A 143 -13.26 26.59 -11.42
N ASN A 144 -14.14 25.73 -11.94
CA ASN A 144 -15.59 25.90 -11.93
C ASN A 144 -16.29 24.54 -12.14
N TYR A 145 -17.60 24.50 -11.91
CA TYR A 145 -18.43 23.29 -12.04
C TYR A 145 -19.05 23.08 -13.44
N THR A 146 -18.92 24.07 -14.34
CA THR A 146 -19.57 24.05 -15.65
C THR A 146 -18.65 23.56 -16.76
N THR A 147 -17.34 23.56 -16.51
CA THR A 147 -16.34 23.10 -17.47
C THR A 147 -16.41 21.59 -17.55
N THR A 148 -16.70 21.10 -18.74
CA THR A 148 -16.69 19.68 -19.06
C THR A 148 -15.52 19.40 -19.98
N GLY A 149 -14.98 18.19 -19.89
CA GLY A 149 -13.91 17.75 -20.75
C GLY A 149 -13.61 16.29 -20.49
N GLU A 150 -13.08 15.64 -21.52
CA GLU A 150 -12.70 14.24 -21.48
C GLU A 150 -11.44 14.05 -22.29
N ILE A 151 -10.46 13.38 -21.69
CA ILE A 151 -9.21 13.01 -22.35
C ILE A 151 -8.99 11.52 -22.19
N GLU A 152 -8.32 10.94 -23.18
CA GLU A 152 -7.80 9.59 -23.15
C GLU A 152 -6.27 9.68 -23.12
N LEU A 153 -5.68 9.06 -22.11
CA LEU A 153 -4.24 8.97 -21.95
C LEU A 153 -3.80 7.54 -22.25
N THR A 154 -2.82 7.41 -23.13
CA THR A 154 -2.10 6.16 -23.37
C THR A 154 -0.71 6.26 -22.76
N PHE A 155 -0.45 5.42 -21.77
CA PHE A 155 0.84 5.28 -21.11
C PHE A 155 1.70 4.29 -21.91
N GLY A 156 2.72 4.80 -22.57
CA GLY A 156 3.66 4.03 -23.40
C GLY A 156 4.90 3.60 -22.63
N ASP A 157 6.06 3.75 -23.24
CA ASP A 157 7.33 3.32 -22.66
C ASP A 157 7.69 4.07 -21.37
N GLY A 158 8.43 3.39 -20.49
CA GLY A 158 8.93 3.93 -19.22
C GLY A 158 7.97 3.83 -18.04
N PHE A 159 6.70 3.48 -18.28
CA PHE A 159 5.72 3.24 -17.22
C PHE A 159 5.74 1.80 -16.74
N ILE A 160 5.87 1.62 -15.42
CA ILE A 160 5.86 0.32 -14.74
C ILE A 160 4.52 0.19 -14.02
N PRO A 161 3.66 -0.77 -14.38
CA PRO A 161 2.38 -0.94 -13.68
C PRO A 161 2.63 -1.37 -12.24
N VAL A 162 1.93 -0.70 -11.31
CA VAL A 162 1.96 -1.04 -9.89
C VAL A 162 0.57 -1.41 -9.40
N PRO A 163 0.48 -2.37 -8.47
CA PRO A 163 -0.80 -2.70 -7.85
C PRO A 163 -1.42 -1.47 -7.18
N TYR A 164 -2.66 -1.14 -7.53
CA TYR A 164 -3.41 -0.08 -6.86
C TYR A 164 -4.86 -0.49 -6.67
N PHE A 165 -5.50 0.04 -5.63
CA PHE A 165 -6.90 -0.23 -5.33
C PHE A 165 -7.77 0.95 -5.68
N GLN A 166 -8.74 0.73 -6.58
CA GLN A 166 -9.79 1.71 -6.87
C GLN A 166 -11.14 1.20 -6.34
N LYS A 167 -11.63 1.85 -5.29
CA LYS A 167 -12.94 1.56 -4.70
C LYS A 167 -14.02 1.63 -5.78
N GLY A 168 -14.85 0.59 -5.87
CA GLY A 168 -15.95 0.51 -6.84
C GLY A 168 -15.54 0.03 -8.24
N LYS A 169 -14.25 -0.01 -8.59
CA LYS A 169 -13.76 -0.70 -9.79
C LYS A 169 -13.23 -2.11 -9.50
N GLN A 170 -12.77 -2.36 -8.27
CA GLN A 170 -12.23 -3.65 -7.85
C GLN A 170 -13.06 -4.19 -6.68
N HIS A 171 -13.35 -5.50 -6.68
CA HIS A 171 -14.07 -6.16 -5.58
C HIS A 171 -13.22 -6.13 -4.30
N MET A 172 -13.86 -5.80 -3.17
CA MET A 172 -13.25 -5.53 -1.86
C MET A 172 -12.37 -6.68 -1.32
N VAL A 173 -12.59 -7.92 -1.79
CA VAL A 173 -11.79 -9.11 -1.43
C VAL A 173 -10.33 -9.00 -1.91
N ASN A 174 -10.06 -8.25 -2.98
CA ASN A 174 -8.72 -8.06 -3.53
C ASN A 174 -7.92 -7.00 -2.75
N GLY A 175 -8.61 -6.04 -2.11
CA GLY A 175 -7.97 -4.93 -1.37
C GLY A 175 -7.41 -5.32 0.00
N LEU A 176 -8.01 -6.30 0.69
CA LEU A 176 -7.53 -6.77 2.00
C LEU A 176 -6.39 -7.80 1.89
N ARG A 177 -6.32 -8.63 0.84
CA ARG A 177 -5.16 -9.52 0.59
C ARG A 177 -3.94 -8.79 0.01
N HIS A 178 -4.15 -7.62 -0.60
CA HIS A 178 -3.08 -6.72 -1.03
C HIS A 178 -2.15 -6.36 0.15
N TRP A 179 -2.70 -6.17 1.34
CA TRP A 179 -1.93 -5.83 2.54
C TRP A 179 -1.20 -7.02 3.18
N THR A 180 -1.69 -8.25 3.00
CA THR A 180 -1.03 -9.45 3.56
C THR A 180 0.15 -9.94 2.72
N HIS A 181 0.11 -9.85 1.38
CA HIS A 181 1.27 -10.20 0.54
C HIS A 181 2.39 -9.15 0.55
N LEU A 182 2.07 -7.87 0.74
CA LEU A 182 3.08 -6.82 0.93
C LEU A 182 3.90 -7.02 2.21
N ARG A 183 3.34 -7.69 3.23
CA ARG A 183 4.09 -8.08 4.44
C ARG A 183 5.16 -9.14 4.12
N THR A 184 4.93 -10.01 3.14
CA THR A 184 5.89 -11.03 2.67
C THR A 184 6.98 -10.42 1.77
N LEU A 185 6.64 -9.43 0.93
CA LEU A 185 7.63 -8.71 0.11
C LEU A 185 8.52 -7.77 0.93
N LEU A 186 8.00 -7.16 2.00
CA LEU A 186 8.82 -6.45 2.99
C LEU A 186 9.77 -7.38 3.76
N GLN A 187 9.40 -8.67 3.95
CA GLN A 187 10.30 -9.67 4.51
C GLN A 187 11.40 -10.13 3.53
N MET A 188 11.17 -10.10 2.21
CA MET A 188 12.22 -10.39 1.22
C MET A 188 13.31 -9.32 1.16
N TRP A 189 13.00 -8.07 1.52
CA TRP A 189 14.00 -7.00 1.63
C TRP A 189 14.80 -7.04 2.95
N CYS A 190 14.39 -7.85 3.93
CA CYS A 190 15.14 -8.04 5.18
C CYS A 190 16.24 -9.13 5.11
N PHE A 191 16.39 -9.84 3.99
CA PHE A 191 17.36 -10.93 3.83
C PHE A 191 18.52 -10.64 2.87
N LEU A 192 18.75 -9.38 2.49
CA LEU A 192 20.05 -8.98 1.94
C LEU A 192 21.00 -8.68 3.12
N PRO A 193 22.11 -9.41 3.28
CA PRO A 193 22.98 -9.30 4.44
C PRO A 193 23.94 -8.13 4.25
N THR A 194 23.45 -6.92 4.12
CA THR A 194 24.26 -5.71 4.32
C THR A 194 23.35 -4.50 4.29
N VAL A 195 23.11 -3.94 5.47
CA VAL A 195 23.06 -2.50 5.80
C VAL A 195 22.26 -2.39 7.10
N GLN A 196 23.04 -2.35 8.18
CA GLN A 196 22.59 -2.15 9.53
C GLN A 196 22.22 -0.68 9.70
N LEU A 197 20.92 -0.35 9.69
CA LEU A 197 20.44 0.98 10.03
C LEU A 197 19.40 0.89 11.16
N TRP A 198 19.89 1.38 12.30
CA TRP A 198 19.22 1.80 13.53
C TRP A 198 17.72 2.10 13.38
N TRP A 199 16.89 1.34 14.10
CA TRP A 199 15.49 1.70 14.35
C TRP A 199 15.33 2.30 15.75
N PRO A 200 14.53 3.37 15.94
CA PRO A 200 14.28 3.96 17.25
C PRO A 200 13.52 3.02 18.18
N THR A 201 13.86 3.06 19.46
CA THR A 201 13.45 2.13 20.54
C THR A 201 11.93 2.02 20.75
N TRP A 202 11.13 2.96 20.24
CA TRP A 202 9.67 2.96 20.39
C TRP A 202 8.95 1.93 19.50
N MET A 203 9.62 1.37 18.48
CA MET A 203 9.07 0.27 17.68
C MET A 203 9.24 -1.12 18.32
N LYS A 204 9.97 -1.24 19.44
CA LYS A 204 10.13 -2.53 20.16
C LYS A 204 8.91 -2.91 21.01
N LEU A 205 8.05 -1.96 21.38
CA LEU A 205 6.92 -2.23 22.28
C LEU A 205 5.68 -2.85 21.60
N PHE A 206 5.56 -2.78 20.27
CA PHE A 206 4.44 -3.44 19.58
C PHE A 206 4.71 -4.90 19.16
N PHE A 207 5.90 -5.43 19.45
CA PHE A 207 6.28 -6.82 19.11
C PHE A 207 6.51 -7.74 20.31
N ILE A 208 6.28 -7.27 21.54
CA ILE A 208 6.38 -8.09 22.77
C ILE A 208 5.01 -8.17 23.45
N ARG A 209 4.00 -8.68 22.74
CA ARG A 209 2.77 -9.19 23.37
C ARG A 209 2.11 -10.33 22.60
N GLY A 210 2.91 -11.14 21.91
CA GLY A 210 2.45 -12.31 21.15
C GLY A 210 3.41 -13.49 21.17
N ARG A 211 4.30 -13.60 22.17
CA ARG A 211 5.26 -14.70 22.24
C ARG A 211 5.62 -15.07 23.68
N ILE A 212 4.63 -15.48 24.47
CA ILE A 212 4.84 -16.37 25.62
C ILE A 212 3.60 -17.28 25.70
N ASN A 213 3.75 -18.51 25.19
CA ASN A 213 3.12 -19.78 25.63
C ASN A 213 3.12 -20.78 24.47
N SER A 214 4.23 -21.51 24.31
CA SER A 214 4.23 -22.94 24.01
C SER A 214 5.21 -23.61 24.97
#